data_AF-A0AAP8T2D1-F1
#
_entry.id   AF-A0AAP8T2D1-F1
#
_cell.length_a   1.000
_cell.length_b   1.000
_cell.length_c   1.000
_cell.angle_alpha   90.00
_cell.angle_beta   90.00
_cell.angle_gamma   90.00
#
_symmetry.space_group_name_H-M   'P 1'
#
loop_
_entity.id
_entity.type
_entity.pdbx_description
1 polymer ?
#
loop_
_entity_poly.entity_id
_entity_poly.type
_entity_poly.pdbx_seq_one_letter_code
_entity_poly.pdbx_strand_id
1 'polypeptide(L)'
;TGYQEVLTDPSYCGQIVTFTYPLVGNYGINLEDFESIVPAVHGLIVKEYAEHPSNFRNKMSLDQYCKDKGIPGLAGIDTRMLTKKLREVGT
;
A
#
# COMPACT_ATOMS: atom_id res chain seq x y z
N THR A 1 10.29 -3.80 -0.24
CA THR A 1 10.61 -3.44 1.15
C THR A 1 10.27 -1.97 1.31
N GLY A 2 9.38 -1.62 2.23
CA GLY A 2 8.99 -0.22 2.50
C GLY A 2 7.58 0.23 2.10
N TYR A 3 6.66 -0.68 1.74
CA TYR A 3 5.25 -0.26 1.60
C TYR A 3 4.60 0.04 2.95
N GLN A 4 5.07 -0.57 4.05
CA GLN A 4 4.57 -0.25 5.40
C GLN A 4 4.95 1.17 5.79
N GLU A 5 6.21 1.56 5.58
CA GLU A 5 6.71 2.93 5.79
C GLU A 5 5.84 3.95 5.04
N VAL A 6 5.54 3.71 3.76
CA VAL A 6 4.69 4.58 2.94
C VAL A 6 3.24 4.67 3.45
N LEU A 7 2.69 3.57 3.98
CA LEU A 7 1.34 3.55 4.55
C LEU A 7 1.26 4.37 5.86
N THR A 8 2.35 4.41 6.63
CA THR A 8 2.43 5.10 7.92
C THR A 8 3.01 6.50 7.84
N ASP A 9 3.67 6.86 6.74
CA ASP A 9 4.30 8.16 6.57
C ASP A 9 3.23 9.26 6.47
N PRO A 10 3.22 10.23 7.41
CA PRO A 10 2.23 11.29 7.47
C PRO A 10 2.28 12.25 6.27
N SER A 11 3.35 12.24 5.48
CA SER A 11 3.50 13.05 4.27
C SER A 11 2.48 12.68 3.19
N TYR A 12 1.98 11.44 3.19
CA TYR A 12 0.96 10.97 2.25
C TYR A 12 -0.47 11.16 2.79
N CYS A 13 -0.65 11.95 3.85
CA CYS A 13 -1.96 12.21 4.42
C CYS A 13 -2.92 12.83 3.38
N GLY A 14 -4.05 12.18 3.16
CA GLY A 14 -5.06 12.64 2.18
C GLY A 14 -4.72 12.35 0.72
N GLN A 15 -3.63 11.63 0.44
CA GLN A 15 -3.24 11.22 -0.91
C GLN A 15 -3.60 9.76 -1.17
N ILE A 16 -3.89 9.46 -2.44
CA ILE A 16 -4.02 8.08 -2.92
C ILE A 16 -2.65 7.65 -3.44
N VAL A 17 -2.10 6.62 -2.82
CA VAL A 17 -0.76 6.14 -3.16
C VAL A 17 -0.88 5.01 -4.18
N THR A 18 -0.18 5.18 -5.31
CA THR A 18 -0.05 4.14 -6.34
C THR A 18 1.34 3.54 -6.27
N PHE A 19 1.43 2.23 -6.06
CA PHE A 19 2.70 1.52 -6.11
C PHE A 19 3.06 1.16 -7.56
N THR A 20 4.29 1.52 -7.95
CA THR A 20 4.85 1.16 -9.26
C THR A 20 5.31 -0.29 -9.32
N TYR A 21 5.60 -0.89 -8.17
CA TYR A 21 5.98 -2.29 -8.08
C TYR A 21 4.74 -3.18 -8.22
N PRO A 22 4.77 -4.22 -9.08
CA PRO A 22 3.57 -4.95 -9.46
C PRO A 22 2.98 -5.79 -8.33
N LEU A 23 3.82 -6.36 -7.45
CA LEU A 23 3.38 -7.23 -6.36
C LEU A 23 3.65 -6.58 -5.00
N VAL A 24 2.60 -6.13 -4.32
CA VAL A 24 2.71 -5.48 -3.00
C VAL A 24 2.18 -6.41 -1.90
N GLY A 25 2.73 -6.34 -0.69
CA GLY A 25 2.24 -7.14 0.43
C GLY A 25 2.89 -8.52 0.57
N ASN A 26 3.93 -8.83 -0.20
CA ASN A 26 4.64 -10.13 -0.15
C ASN A 26 5.21 -10.48 1.24
N TYR A 27 5.56 -9.47 2.04
CA TYR A 27 6.07 -9.63 3.40
C TYR A 27 4.99 -9.55 4.48
N GLY A 28 3.74 -9.30 4.10
CA GLY A 28 2.62 -9.05 5.01
C GLY A 28 2.75 -7.72 5.71
N ILE A 29 2.03 -7.57 6.80
CA ILE A 29 2.10 -6.41 7.69
C ILE A 29 2.68 -6.86 9.02
N ASN A 30 3.68 -6.12 9.52
CA ASN A 30 4.28 -6.37 10.81
C ASN A 30 3.87 -5.24 11.78
N LEU A 31 3.26 -5.61 12.90
CA LEU A 31 2.83 -4.65 13.92
C LEU A 31 3.99 -3.94 14.62
N GLU A 32 5.20 -4.51 14.58
CA GLU A 32 6.39 -3.93 15.23
C GLU A 32 7.04 -2.80 14.44
N ASP A 33 6.73 -2.67 13.13
CA ASP A 33 7.38 -1.73 12.19
C ASP A 33 6.51 -0.48 11.91
N PHE A 34 5.44 -0.27 12.68
CA PHE A 34 4.55 0.87 12.51
C PHE A 34 5.16 2.13 13.14
N GLU A 35 5.71 3.02 12.32
CA GLU A 35 6.15 4.36 12.77
C GLU A 35 4.98 5.26 13.20
N SER A 36 3.75 4.94 12.80
CA SER A 36 2.54 5.63 13.25
C SER A 36 1.35 4.68 13.44
N ILE A 37 0.56 4.95 14.49
CA ILE A 37 -0.61 4.16 14.93
C ILE A 37 -1.77 4.24 13.91
N VAL A 38 -1.79 5.30 13.10
CA VAL A 38 -2.83 5.61 12.13
C VAL A 38 -2.20 5.66 10.73
N PRO A 39 -2.72 4.88 9.76
CA PRO A 39 -2.30 5.02 8.37
C PRO A 39 -2.71 6.41 7.86
N ALA A 40 -1.76 7.13 7.29
CA ALA A 40 -2.01 8.47 6.76
C ALA A 40 -2.67 8.43 5.37
N VAL A 41 -2.40 7.36 4.60
CA VAL A 41 -2.87 7.24 3.22
C VAL A 41 -4.40 7.18 3.13
N HIS A 42 -4.97 7.86 2.14
CA HIS A 42 -6.42 7.88 1.91
C HIS A 42 -6.91 6.73 1.01
N GLY A 43 -5.98 6.10 0.29
CA GLY A 43 -6.28 4.96 -0.56
C GLY A 43 -5.02 4.34 -1.15
N LEU A 44 -5.12 3.08 -1.52
CA LEU A 44 -4.02 2.32 -2.10
C LEU A 44 -4.38 1.78 -3.48
N ILE A 45 -3.51 1.99 -4.47
CA ILE A 45 -3.64 1.39 -5.80
C ILE A 45 -2.42 0.49 -6.07
N VAL A 46 -2.71 -0.78 -6.35
CA VAL A 46 -1.71 -1.80 -6.66
C VAL A 46 -2.10 -2.56 -7.92
N LYS A 47 -1.10 -3.12 -8.59
CA LYS A 47 -1.38 -4.02 -9.71
C LYS A 47 -1.84 -5.37 -9.21
N GLU A 48 -1.05 -5.98 -8.33
CA GLU A 48 -1.38 -7.22 -7.65
C GLU A 48 -0.94 -7.10 -6.19
N TYR A 49 -1.68 -7.73 -5.29
CA TYR A 49 -1.28 -7.88 -3.91
C TYR A 49 -1.05 -9.36 -3.59
N ALA A 50 -0.14 -9.63 -2.65
CA ALA A 50 0.05 -10.98 -2.16
C ALA A 50 -1.08 -11.36 -1.20
N GLU A 51 -1.98 -12.22 -1.64
CA GLU A 51 -3.05 -12.80 -0.81
C GLU A 51 -2.47 -13.62 0.35
N HIS A 52 -1.37 -14.32 0.08
CA HIS A 52 -0.64 -15.13 1.06
C HIS A 52 0.77 -14.58 1.25
N PRO A 53 0.97 -13.68 2.23
CA PRO A 53 2.29 -13.17 2.52
C PRO A 53 3.16 -14.28 3.12
N SER A 54 4.36 -14.44 2.58
CA SER A 54 5.31 -15.46 3.02
C SER A 54 6.47 -14.77 3.75
N ASN A 55 6.27 -14.52 5.04
CA ASN A 55 7.28 -13.96 5.93
C ASN A 55 7.05 -14.42 7.37
N PHE A 56 8.14 -14.78 8.05
CA PHE A 56 8.10 -15.18 9.46
C PHE A 56 7.58 -14.07 10.38
N ARG A 57 7.78 -12.80 9.99
CA ARG A 57 7.32 -11.62 10.76
C ARG A 57 5.92 -11.13 10.37
N ASN A 58 5.22 -11.83 9.48
CA ASN A 58 3.87 -11.47 9.08
C ASN A 58 2.88 -11.69 10.24
N LYS A 59 2.13 -10.65 10.61
CA LYS A 59 1.01 -10.74 11.55
C LYS A 59 -0.35 -10.72 10.85
N MET A 60 -0.47 -10.02 9.73
CA MET A 60 -1.70 -9.92 8.94
C MET A 60 -1.41 -9.59 7.47
N SER A 61 -2.33 -9.94 6.58
CA SER A 61 -2.23 -9.57 5.16
C SER A 61 -2.47 -8.07 4.95
N LEU A 62 -1.97 -7.55 3.82
CA LEU A 62 -2.19 -6.15 3.43
C LEU A 62 -3.69 -5.83 3.28
N ASP A 63 -4.46 -6.76 2.70
CA ASP A 63 -5.92 -6.64 2.55
C ASP A 63 -6.61 -6.52 3.91
N GLN A 64 -6.25 -7.39 4.86
CA GLN A 64 -6.85 -7.37 6.20
C GLN A 64 -6.56 -6.05 6.91
N TYR A 65 -5.33 -5.54 6.78
CA TYR A 65 -4.93 -4.26 7.34
C TYR A 65 -5.72 -3.08 6.75
N CYS A 66 -5.88 -3.04 5.42
CA CYS A 66 -6.68 -2.00 4.77
C CYS A 66 -8.14 -2.04 5.22
N LYS A 67 -8.73 -3.23 5.36
CA LYS A 67 -10.12 -3.40 5.83
C LYS A 67 -10.29 -2.95 7.29
N ASP A 68 -9.38 -3.34 8.17
CA ASP A 68 -9.41 -2.95 9.60
C ASP A 68 -9.32 -1.44 9.78
N LYS A 69 -8.47 -0.79 8.98
CA LYS A 69 -8.25 0.66 9.03
C LYS A 69 -9.22 1.48 8.17
N GLY A 70 -10.12 0.83 7.44
CA GLY A 70 -11.07 1.50 6.55
C GLY A 70 -10.43 2.20 5.34
N ILE A 71 -9.26 1.73 4.88
CA ILE A 71 -8.56 2.29 3.73
C ILE A 71 -9.08 1.62 2.46
N PRO A 72 -9.64 2.38 1.50
CA PRO A 72 -10.02 1.83 0.20
C PRO A 72 -8.77 1.38 -0.58
N GLY A 73 -8.78 0.12 -1.00
CA GLY A 73 -7.73 -0.49 -1.81
C GLY A 73 -8.26 -0.91 -3.18
N LEU A 74 -7.49 -0.67 -4.24
CA LEU A 74 -7.80 -1.08 -5.60
C LEU A 74 -6.65 -1.93 -6.15
N ALA A 75 -6.96 -3.17 -6.51
CA ALA A 75 -6.04 -4.12 -7.11
C ALA A 75 -6.48 -4.46 -8.55
N GLY A 76 -5.55 -4.97 -9.37
CA GLY A 76 -5.81 -5.36 -10.76
C GLY A 76 -5.69 -4.21 -11.77
N ILE A 77 -5.16 -3.05 -11.37
CA ILE A 77 -4.97 -1.90 -12.26
C ILE A 77 -3.57 -1.91 -12.86
N ASP A 78 -3.45 -1.53 -14.13
CA ASP A 78 -2.12 -1.29 -14.71
C ASP A 78 -1.51 0.01 -14.16
N THR A 79 -0.78 -0.12 -13.04
CA THR A 79 -0.14 1.00 -12.36
C THR A 79 0.94 1.67 -13.21
N ARG A 80 1.48 1.01 -14.24
CA ARG A 80 2.44 1.63 -15.18
C ARG A 80 1.74 2.64 -16.09
N MET A 81 0.57 2.29 -16.63
CA MET A 81 -0.25 3.21 -17.39
C MET A 81 -0.69 4.40 -16.54
N LEU A 82 -1.10 4.15 -15.29
CA LEU A 82 -1.52 5.19 -14.36
C LEU A 82 -0.35 6.15 -14.04
N THR A 83 0.83 5.60 -13.72
CA THR A 83 2.03 6.39 -13.42
C THR A 83 2.47 7.24 -14.62
N LYS A 84 2.38 6.71 -15.85
CA LYS A 84 2.66 7.49 -17.07
C LYS A 84 1.71 8.68 -17.20
N LYS A 85 0.40 8.44 -17.06
CA LYS A 85 -0.60 9.52 -17.10
C LYS A 85 -0.34 10.58 -16.03
N LEU A 86 -0.08 10.17 -14.78
CA LEU A 86 0.21 11.11 -13.68
C LEU A 86 1.47 11.94 -13.97
N ARG A 87 2.49 11.34 -14.58
CA ARG A 87 3.73 12.04 -14.96
C ARG A 87 3.52 13.05 -16.09
N GLU A 88 2.60 12.78 -17.02
CA GLU A 88 2.29 13.68 -18.14
C GLU A 88 1.42 14.87 -17.74
N VAL A 89 0.49 14.65 -16.80
CA VAL A 89 -0.50 15.68 -16.40
C VAL A 89 0.01 16.53 -15.23
N GLY A 90 1.00 16.05 -14.47
CA GLY A 90 1.47 16.70 -13.25
C GLY A 90 0.51 16.46 -12.08
N THR A 91 1.03 16.62 -10.85
CA THR A 91 0.28 16.48 -9.60
C THR A 91 -0.56 17.72 -9.31
#